data_AF-A0A520CSS3-F1
#
_entry.id   AF-A0A520CSS3-F1
#
_cell.length_a   1.000
_cell.length_b   1.000
_cell.length_c   1.000
_cell.angle_alpha   90.00
_cell.angle_beta   90.00
_cell.angle_gamma   90.00
#
_symmetry.space_group_name_H-M   'P 1'
#
loop_
_entity.id
_entity.type
_entity.pdbx_description
1 polymer ?
#
loop_
_entity_poly.entity_id
_entity_poly.type
_entity_poly.pdbx_seq_one_letter_code
_entity_poly.pdbx_strand_id
1 'polypeptide(L)'
;MKAYKSFKYSKLKSPAILLLIIVLMQACSSTKYIPDYQSIVKKVTIDSVDKKFEEQAYNYVQKDIRPSSAFGINVPLYNLFNTKDGRYKTTDIKPFGSPPAILDSALVEISRNQIEKFLKGKGYFQAKV
;
A
#
# COMPACT_ATOMS: atom_id res chain seq x y z
N MET A 1 29.36 57.42 24.61
CA MET A 1 28.82 57.01 23.29
C MET A 1 28.28 55.59 23.43
N LYS A 2 26.96 55.37 23.27
CA LYS A 2 26.34 54.04 23.37
C LYS A 2 26.41 53.37 22.00
N ALA A 3 27.22 52.33 21.86
CA ALA A 3 27.26 51.51 20.65
C ALA A 3 26.16 50.44 20.72
N TYR A 4 25.39 50.43 19.65
CA TYR A 4 24.20 49.65 19.32
C TYR A 4 24.33 48.13 19.55
N LYS A 5 23.24 47.52 20.02
CA LYS A 5 23.06 46.08 20.15
C LYS A 5 22.73 45.51 18.76
N SER A 6 23.64 44.75 18.16
CA SER A 6 23.37 43.99 16.94
C SER A 6 22.50 42.77 17.29
N PHE A 7 21.18 42.95 17.24
CA PHE A 7 20.21 41.86 17.25
C PHE A 7 20.02 41.41 15.81
N LYS A 8 20.70 40.35 15.31
CA LYS A 8 20.39 39.84 13.95
C LYS A 8 20.74 38.36 13.72
N TYR A 9 19.66 37.61 13.44
CA TYR A 9 19.52 36.36 12.67
C TYR A 9 20.05 35.03 13.24
N SER A 10 19.25 34.37 14.09
CA SER A 10 19.43 32.95 14.42
C SER A 10 18.11 32.15 14.47
N LYS A 11 17.16 32.39 13.55
CA LYS A 11 15.88 31.64 13.52
C LYS A 11 15.29 31.32 12.13
N LEU A 12 16.10 31.30 11.06
CA LEU A 12 15.59 31.09 9.68
C LEU A 12 16.15 29.87 8.92
N LYS A 13 16.88 28.97 9.58
CA LYS A 13 17.41 27.75 8.90
C LYS A 13 16.58 26.48 9.16
N SER A 14 15.91 26.38 10.30
CA SER A 14 15.18 25.17 10.70
C SER A 14 13.88 24.89 9.91
N PRO A 15 12.97 25.87 9.71
CA PRO A 15 11.72 25.58 9.02
C PRO A 15 11.89 25.39 7.51
N ALA A 16 12.83 26.11 6.88
CA ALA A 16 13.07 26.00 5.43
C ALA A 16 13.62 24.63 5.02
N ILE A 17 14.52 24.04 5.82
CA ILE A 17 15.06 22.70 5.58
C ILE A 17 13.97 21.64 5.75
N LEU A 18 13.13 21.77 6.79
CA LEU A 18 12.00 20.87 7.00
C LEU A 18 11.01 20.93 5.82
N LEU A 19 10.69 22.14 5.35
CA LEU A 19 9.79 22.35 4.22
C LEU A 19 10.37 21.78 2.92
N LEU A 20 11.67 21.94 2.69
CA LEU A 20 12.38 21.33 1.56
C LEU A 20 12.30 19.79 1.60
N ILE A 21 12.53 19.17 2.76
CA ILE A 21 12.42 17.71 2.92
C ILE A 21 10.99 17.23 2.63
N ILE A 22 9.97 17.92 3.14
CA ILE A 22 8.56 17.58 2.89
C ILE A 22 8.26 17.65 1.38
N VAL A 23 8.73 18.69 0.67
CA VAL A 23 8.54 18.82 -0.78
C VAL A 23 9.24 17.70 -1.55
N LEU A 24 10.45 17.29 -1.13
CA LEU A 24 11.19 16.19 -1.77
C LEU A 24 10.56 14.81 -1.53
N MET A 25 9.88 14.60 -0.38
CA MET A 25 9.19 13.35 -0.09
C MET A 25 7.96 13.11 -0.98
N GLN A 26 7.40 14.17 -1.58
CA GLN A 26 6.24 14.06 -2.48
C GLN A 26 6.59 13.43 -3.84
N ALA A 27 7.88 13.38 -4.21
CA ALA A 27 8.33 12.86 -5.50
C ALA A 27 8.45 11.32 -5.56
N CYS A 28 8.14 10.62 -4.46
CA CYS A 28 8.22 9.17 -4.41
C CYS A 28 7.06 8.51 -5.18
N SER A 29 7.32 8.03 -6.40
CA SER A 29 6.34 7.25 -7.17
C SER A 29 6.07 5.90 -6.50
N SER A 30 4.80 5.65 -6.20
CA SER A 30 4.34 4.35 -5.69
C SER A 30 4.43 3.24 -6.76
N THR A 31 4.38 3.59 -8.05
CA THR A 31 4.39 2.61 -9.16
C THR A 31 5.77 2.45 -9.81
N LYS A 32 6.85 2.96 -9.19
CA LYS A 32 8.21 2.99 -9.77
C LYS A 32 8.69 1.68 -10.43
N TYR A 33 8.37 0.53 -9.83
CA TYR A 33 8.81 -0.79 -10.31
C TYR A 33 7.70 -1.60 -10.99
N ILE A 34 6.51 -1.02 -11.16
CA ILE A 34 5.36 -1.68 -11.78
C ILE A 34 5.22 -1.21 -13.23
N PRO A 35 5.09 -2.13 -14.21
CA PRO A 35 4.78 -1.78 -15.59
C PRO A 35 3.44 -1.04 -15.71
N ASP A 36 3.32 -0.17 -16.72
CA ASP A 36 2.12 0.68 -16.92
C ASP A 36 0.81 -0.11 -17.13
N TYR A 37 0.91 -1.36 -17.58
CA TYR A 37 -0.25 -2.24 -17.79
C TYR A 37 -0.67 -3.03 -16.55
N GLN A 38 0.09 -2.94 -15.44
CA GLN A 38 -0.21 -3.63 -14.18
C GLN A 38 -0.73 -2.66 -13.14
N SER A 39 -1.51 -3.19 -12.19
CA SER A 39 -2.07 -2.42 -11.08
C SER A 39 -1.77 -3.09 -9.74
N ILE A 40 -1.50 -2.29 -8.72
CA ILE A 40 -1.29 -2.75 -7.34
C ILE A 40 -2.63 -2.81 -6.62
N VAL A 41 -2.88 -3.90 -5.90
CA VAL A 41 -4.04 -4.01 -5.01
C VAL A 41 -3.77 -3.24 -3.72
N LYS A 42 -4.50 -2.14 -3.50
CA LYS A 42 -4.40 -1.33 -2.27
C LYS A 42 -5.36 -1.79 -1.18
N LYS A 43 -6.57 -2.16 -1.58
CA LYS A 43 -7.66 -2.56 -0.67
C LYS A 43 -8.56 -3.54 -1.39
N VAL A 44 -9.01 -4.56 -0.66
CA VAL A 44 -10.11 -5.44 -1.08
C VAL A 44 -11.32 -5.08 -0.23
N THR A 45 -12.47 -4.88 -0.87
CA THR A 45 -13.74 -4.58 -0.19
C THR A 45 -14.81 -5.52 -0.75
N ILE A 46 -15.67 -6.03 0.13
CA ILE A 46 -16.76 -6.94 -0.22
C ILE A 46 -18.06 -6.23 0.14
N ASP A 47 -18.64 -5.52 -0.82
CA ASP A 47 -19.69 -4.53 -0.55
C ASP A 47 -21.08 -5.17 -0.34
N SER A 48 -21.29 -6.38 -0.88
CA SER A 48 -22.61 -7.03 -1.00
C SER A 48 -22.81 -8.22 -0.07
N VAL A 49 -22.13 -8.23 1.08
CA VAL A 49 -22.25 -9.30 2.09
C VAL A 49 -22.75 -8.72 3.40
N ASP A 50 -23.69 -9.42 4.04
CA ASP A 50 -24.16 -9.08 5.39
C ASP A 50 -22.95 -9.03 6.36
N LYS A 51 -22.86 -7.98 7.18
CA LYS A 51 -21.72 -7.72 8.08
C LYS A 51 -21.32 -8.93 8.92
N LYS A 52 -22.30 -9.77 9.30
CA LYS A 52 -22.04 -11.00 10.08
C LYS A 52 -21.17 -12.03 9.34
N PHE A 53 -21.10 -11.95 8.01
CA PHE A 53 -20.35 -12.85 7.15
C PHE A 53 -19.16 -12.19 6.46
N GLU A 54 -18.92 -10.89 6.66
CA GLU A 54 -17.86 -10.16 5.97
C GLU A 54 -16.47 -10.76 6.23
N GLU A 55 -16.14 -11.06 7.48
CA GLU A 55 -14.86 -11.71 7.83
C GLU A 55 -14.75 -13.13 7.26
N GLN A 56 -15.84 -13.89 7.28
CA GLN A 56 -15.88 -15.24 6.72
C GLN A 56 -15.72 -15.21 5.19
N ALA A 57 -16.38 -14.27 4.52
CA ALA A 57 -16.27 -14.05 3.08
C ALA A 57 -14.85 -13.61 2.69
N TYR A 58 -14.22 -12.74 3.50
CA TYR A 58 -12.86 -12.28 3.27
C TYR A 58 -11.84 -13.44 3.27
N ASN A 59 -12.10 -14.51 4.02
CA ASN A 59 -11.23 -15.69 4.03
C ASN A 59 -11.16 -16.41 2.68
N TYR A 60 -12.16 -16.23 1.80
CA TYR A 60 -12.17 -16.78 0.45
C TYR A 60 -11.49 -15.87 -0.60
N VAL A 61 -11.05 -14.67 -0.22
CA VAL A 61 -10.22 -13.82 -1.10
C VAL A 61 -8.85 -14.47 -1.24
N GLN A 62 -8.37 -14.68 -2.47
CA GLN A 62 -7.06 -15.30 -2.69
C GLN A 62 -5.92 -14.50 -2.06
N LYS A 63 -4.99 -15.19 -1.38
CA LYS A 63 -3.92 -14.54 -0.61
C LYS A 63 -3.01 -13.65 -1.45
N ASP A 64 -2.76 -14.04 -2.70
CA ASP A 64 -1.83 -13.33 -3.60
C ASP A 64 -2.35 -11.96 -4.05
N ILE A 65 -3.66 -11.75 -4.00
CA ILE A 65 -4.30 -10.44 -4.28
C ILE A 65 -4.66 -9.67 -3.01
N ARG A 66 -4.33 -10.20 -1.81
CA ARG A 66 -4.55 -9.46 -0.57
C ARG A 66 -3.46 -8.40 -0.40
N PRO A 67 -3.81 -7.15 -0.05
CA PRO A 67 -2.82 -6.14 0.24
C PRO A 67 -1.97 -6.56 1.44
N SER A 68 -0.65 -6.46 1.34
CA SER A 68 0.26 -6.87 2.44
C SER A 68 0.21 -5.93 3.64
N SER A 69 -0.40 -4.74 3.51
CA SER A 69 -0.57 -3.77 4.58
C SER A 69 -1.84 -2.97 4.38
N ALA A 70 -2.60 -2.76 5.45
CA ALA A 70 -3.82 -1.96 5.44
C ALA A 70 -3.57 -0.47 5.16
N PHE A 71 -2.37 0.04 5.46
CA PHE A 71 -2.04 1.46 5.36
C PHE A 71 -1.29 1.85 4.08
N GLY A 72 -1.10 0.92 3.14
CA GLY A 72 -0.42 1.20 1.87
C GLY A 72 1.07 1.57 1.98
N ILE A 73 1.66 1.48 3.18
CA ILE A 73 3.06 1.83 3.45
C ILE A 73 4.06 0.83 2.86
N ASN A 74 3.61 -0.37 2.50
CA ASN A 74 4.49 -1.43 2.02
C ASN A 74 5.13 -1.09 0.66
N VAL A 75 4.41 -0.43 -0.23
CA VAL A 75 4.91 -0.10 -1.59
C VAL A 75 6.07 0.90 -1.53
N PRO A 76 5.95 2.07 -0.87
CA PRO A 76 7.09 2.98 -0.69
C PRO A 76 8.29 2.30 -0.03
N LEU A 77 8.02 1.47 0.98
CA LEU A 77 9.05 0.77 1.73
C LEU A 77 9.79 -0.25 0.87
N TYR A 78 9.05 -1.08 0.13
CA TYR A 78 9.60 -2.00 -0.84
C TYR A 78 10.46 -1.26 -1.86
N ASN A 79 9.97 -0.14 -2.41
CA ASN A 79 10.70 0.64 -3.40
C ASN A 79 11.99 1.30 -2.87
N LEU A 80 12.06 1.54 -1.56
CA LEU A 80 13.25 2.10 -0.91
C LEU A 80 14.37 1.07 -0.83
N PHE A 81 14.07 -0.14 -0.36
CA PHE A 81 15.07 -1.19 -0.06
C PHE A 81 15.31 -2.18 -1.20
N ASN A 82 14.37 -2.32 -2.15
CA ASN A 82 14.41 -3.32 -3.21
C ASN A 82 14.56 -2.70 -4.60
N THR A 83 15.02 -3.51 -5.54
CA THR A 83 15.09 -3.19 -6.99
C THR A 83 13.89 -3.78 -7.73
N LYS A 84 13.77 -3.47 -9.02
CA LYS A 84 12.69 -3.97 -9.88
C LYS A 84 12.62 -5.51 -9.93
N ASP A 85 13.77 -6.18 -9.86
CA ASP A 85 13.86 -7.65 -9.95
C ASP A 85 13.68 -8.33 -8.57
N GLY A 86 13.24 -7.59 -7.55
CA GLY A 86 13.13 -8.09 -6.19
C GLY A 86 14.47 -8.35 -5.49
N ARG A 87 15.60 -7.99 -6.11
CA ARG A 87 16.92 -7.98 -5.45
C ARG A 87 17.04 -6.77 -4.54
N TYR A 88 17.65 -6.93 -3.38
CA TYR A 88 17.93 -5.82 -2.46
C TYR A 88 18.99 -4.89 -3.04
N LYS A 89 18.89 -3.59 -2.77
CA LYS A 89 19.87 -2.60 -3.27
C LYS A 89 21.23 -2.71 -2.60
N THR A 90 21.26 -3.29 -1.40
CA THR A 90 22.45 -3.41 -0.55
C THR A 90 22.52 -4.83 -0.02
N THR A 91 23.70 -5.43 -0.03
CA THR A 91 23.95 -6.79 0.51
C THR A 91 23.97 -6.85 2.03
N ASP A 92 24.22 -5.73 2.71
CA ASP A 92 24.46 -5.69 4.16
C ASP A 92 23.22 -5.30 4.99
N ILE A 93 22.07 -5.10 4.36
CA ILE A 93 20.82 -4.72 5.04
C ILE A 93 19.84 -5.89 5.00
N LYS A 94 19.25 -6.22 6.15
CA LYS A 94 18.23 -7.27 6.26
C LYS A 94 17.04 -6.96 5.34
N PRO A 95 16.50 -7.96 4.61
CA PRO A 95 15.29 -7.83 3.81
C PRO A 95 14.16 -7.08 4.53
N PHE A 96 13.64 -6.01 3.92
CA PHE A 96 12.56 -5.22 4.49
C PHE A 96 11.49 -4.88 3.45
N GLY A 97 10.23 -5.16 3.81
CA GLY A 97 9.06 -5.06 2.93
C GLY A 97 8.79 -6.33 2.11
N SER A 98 7.53 -6.56 1.78
CA SER A 98 7.11 -7.62 0.85
C SER A 98 6.79 -7.02 -0.53
N PRO A 99 6.93 -7.76 -1.63
CA PRO A 99 6.48 -7.26 -2.94
C PRO A 99 4.99 -6.91 -2.89
N PRO A 100 4.56 -5.85 -3.61
CA PRO A 100 3.16 -5.48 -3.63
C PRO A 100 2.32 -6.52 -4.36
N ALA A 101 1.11 -6.77 -3.86
CA ALA A 101 0.14 -7.62 -4.53
C ALA A 101 -0.28 -7.00 -5.87
N ILE A 102 -0.13 -7.75 -6.96
CA ILE A 102 -0.53 -7.34 -8.31
C ILE A 102 -1.96 -7.81 -8.55
N LEU A 103 -2.75 -6.98 -9.22
CA LEU A 103 -4.11 -7.30 -9.61
C LEU A 103 -4.10 -8.40 -10.68
N ASP A 104 -4.62 -9.57 -10.33
CA ASP A 104 -4.89 -10.67 -11.25
C ASP A 104 -6.41 -10.90 -11.33
N SER A 105 -6.99 -10.66 -12.50
CA SER A 105 -8.41 -10.85 -12.76
C SER A 105 -8.86 -12.30 -12.57
N ALA A 106 -8.00 -13.29 -12.85
CA ALA A 106 -8.34 -14.70 -12.65
C ALA A 106 -8.49 -15.02 -11.15
N LEU A 107 -7.59 -14.50 -10.31
CA LEU A 107 -7.67 -14.67 -8.86
C LEU A 107 -8.87 -13.94 -8.25
N VAL A 108 -9.23 -12.77 -8.80
CA VAL A 108 -10.46 -12.06 -8.43
C VAL A 108 -11.69 -12.90 -8.75
N GLU A 109 -11.77 -13.47 -9.95
CA GLU A 109 -12.89 -14.31 -10.38
C GLU A 109 -12.99 -15.60 -9.56
N ILE A 110 -11.86 -16.22 -9.22
CA ILE A 110 -11.85 -17.38 -8.31
C ILE A 110 -12.38 -17.00 -6.93
N SER A 111 -11.92 -15.87 -6.38
CA SER A 111 -12.38 -15.36 -5.08
C SER A 111 -13.89 -15.10 -5.09
N ARG A 112 -14.38 -14.43 -6.14
CA ARG A 112 -15.80 -14.13 -6.37
C ARG A 112 -16.65 -15.41 -6.37
N ASN A 113 -16.25 -16.43 -7.14
CA ASN A 113 -16.93 -17.72 -7.20
C ASN A 113 -16.95 -18.46 -5.86
N GLN A 114 -15.88 -18.38 -5.08
CA GLN A 114 -15.82 -19.01 -3.76
C GLN A 114 -16.75 -18.31 -2.76
N ILE A 115 -16.77 -16.98 -2.75
CA ILE A 115 -17.66 -16.20 -1.89
C ILE A 115 -19.12 -16.47 -2.28
N GLU A 116 -19.45 -16.54 -3.57
CA GLU A 116 -20.79 -16.88 -4.05
C GLU A 116 -21.25 -18.26 -3.56
N LYS A 117 -20.39 -19.28 -3.68
CA LYS A 117 -20.66 -20.63 -3.17
C LYS A 117 -20.85 -20.64 -1.65
N PHE A 118 -20.02 -19.90 -0.93
CA PHE A 118 -20.14 -19.74 0.52
C PHE A 118 -21.51 -19.15 0.90
N LEU A 119 -21.95 -18.08 0.24
CA LEU A 119 -23.25 -17.45 0.48
C LEU A 119 -24.41 -18.40 0.16
N LYS A 120 -24.33 -19.13 -0.95
CA LYS A 120 -25.31 -20.18 -1.29
C LYS A 120 -25.39 -21.24 -0.20
N GLY A 121 -24.26 -21.67 0.36
CA GLY A 121 -24.19 -22.58 1.50
C GLY A 121 -24.76 -22.02 2.81
N LYS A 122 -24.92 -20.70 2.93
CA LYS A 122 -25.58 -20.02 4.06
C LYS A 122 -27.08 -19.75 3.83
N GLY A 123 -27.65 -20.26 2.73
CA GLY A 123 -29.08 -20.11 2.40
C GLY A 123 -29.40 -18.99 1.42
N TYR A 124 -28.40 -18.25 0.92
CA TYR A 124 -28.58 -17.22 -0.10
C TYR A 124 -28.50 -17.83 -1.50
N PHE A 125 -29.48 -18.65 -1.88
CA PHE A 125 -29.45 -19.42 -3.12
C PHE A 125 -29.38 -18.56 -4.40
N GLN A 126 -29.91 -17.35 -4.34
CA GLN A 126 -29.87 -16.35 -5.42
C GLN A 126 -28.70 -15.37 -5.31
N ALA A 127 -27.72 -15.63 -4.44
CA ALA A 127 -26.54 -14.77 -4.31
C ALA A 127 -25.78 -14.68 -5.64
N LYS A 128 -25.40 -13.45 -5.99
CA LYS A 128 -24.50 -13.11 -7.09
C LYS A 128 -23.49 -12.09 -6.54
N VAL A 129 -22.22 -12.47 -6.59
CA VAL A 129 -21.08 -11.69 -6.09
C VAL A 129 -20.33 -11.13 -7.28
#